data_AF-A0A2E0W7A9-F1
#
_entry.id   AF-A0A2E0W7A9-F1
#
_cell.length_a   1.000
_cell.length_b   1.000
_cell.length_c   1.000
_cell.angle_alpha   90.00
_cell.angle_beta   90.00
_cell.angle_gamma   90.00
#
_symmetry.space_group_name_H-M   'P 1'
#
loop_
_entity.id
_entity.type
_entity.pdbx_description
1 polymer ?
#
loop_
_entity_poly.entity_id
_entity_poly.type
_entity_poly.pdbx_seq_one_letter_code
_entity_poly.pdbx_strand_id
1 'polypeptide(L)'
;MMDNNKNLYFIPIIAKAFDRPHPDESIHVAIDEISNLGKLDEYKYGYELFKKFVEEVIRSHAINKENKDKVFDNIITRILSEDKDLSEEKSNILNMFKNSGMLNVRYEKLYQEYFKRIPLEIELYKEGSKVSSKPIEKYSTEIIFKEIEPGHYSINLSNGRMLWESEITKREIIWDDAFPGVSYPMAADSGEEKIQPTISKELVVGEIALSIFPGLETGMIVLKLSREVL
;
A
#
# COMPACT_ATOMS: atom_id res chain seq x y z
N MET A 1 -50.23 7.25 -3.86
CA MET A 1 -49.77 6.65 -2.60
C MET A 1 -48.39 6.06 -2.86
N MET A 2 -47.33 6.67 -2.33
CA MET A 2 -45.99 6.08 -2.38
C MET A 2 -45.95 4.91 -1.40
N ASP A 3 -45.53 3.75 -1.89
CA ASP A 3 -45.42 2.52 -1.12
C ASP A 3 -44.28 2.67 -0.08
N ASN A 4 -44.65 3.06 1.14
CA ASN A 4 -43.74 3.41 2.24
C ASN A 4 -42.84 2.26 2.71
N ASN A 5 -43.03 1.05 2.17
CA ASN A 5 -42.24 -0.13 2.52
C ASN A 5 -40.85 -0.14 1.83
N LYS A 6 -40.67 0.67 0.79
CA LYS A 6 -39.43 0.76 0.01
C LYS A 6 -38.30 1.52 0.70
N ASN A 7 -38.53 2.15 1.84
CA ASN A 7 -37.47 2.89 2.56
C ASN A 7 -36.77 2.04 3.64
N LEU A 8 -37.19 0.79 3.82
CA LEU A 8 -36.65 -0.13 4.84
C LEU A 8 -35.90 -1.33 4.24
N TYR A 9 -35.57 -1.30 2.94
CA TYR A 9 -35.01 -2.46 2.21
C TYR A 9 -33.78 -3.10 2.85
N PHE A 10 -32.97 -2.31 3.54
CA PHE A 10 -31.72 -2.80 4.11
C PHE A 10 -31.86 -3.27 5.56
N ILE A 11 -32.95 -2.92 6.25
CA ILE A 11 -33.18 -3.35 7.63
C ILE A 11 -33.26 -4.89 7.75
N PRO A 12 -33.98 -5.61 6.87
CA PRO A 12 -33.97 -7.08 6.89
C PRO A 12 -32.60 -7.70 6.61
N ILE A 13 -31.77 -7.06 5.78
CA ILE A 13 -30.42 -7.53 5.43
C ILE A 13 -29.52 -7.42 6.67
N ILE A 14 -29.58 -6.27 7.34
CA ILE A 14 -28.85 -6.01 8.59
C ILE A 14 -29.33 -6.94 9.70
N ALA A 15 -30.65 -7.12 9.88
CA ALA A 15 -31.21 -8.01 10.88
C ALA A 15 -30.72 -9.46 10.69
N LYS A 16 -30.74 -9.96 9.44
CA LYS A 16 -30.22 -11.29 9.11
C LYS A 16 -28.73 -11.44 9.41
N ALA A 17 -27.94 -10.38 9.30
CA ALA A 17 -26.53 -10.43 9.65
C ALA A 17 -26.31 -10.58 11.17
N PHE A 18 -27.11 -9.91 11.99
CA PHE A 18 -27.03 -10.01 13.45
C PHE A 18 -27.49 -11.36 14.00
N ASP A 19 -28.39 -12.06 13.31
CA ASP A 19 -28.90 -13.36 13.74
C ASP A 19 -27.97 -14.55 13.39
N ARG A 20 -26.83 -14.32 12.73
CA ARG A 20 -25.88 -15.37 12.32
C ARG A 20 -24.83 -15.69 13.41
N PRO A 21 -24.25 -16.90 13.41
CA PRO A 21 -23.25 -17.32 14.41
C PRO A 21 -21.98 -16.46 14.50
N HIS A 22 -21.65 -15.78 13.39
CA HIS A 22 -20.51 -14.86 13.29
C HIS A 22 -21.00 -13.48 12.82
N PRO A 23 -21.53 -12.63 13.72
CA PRO A 23 -22.13 -11.36 13.36
C PRO A 23 -21.16 -10.42 12.64
N ASP A 24 -19.89 -10.38 13.08
CA ASP A 24 -18.87 -9.49 12.50
C ASP A 24 -18.63 -9.80 11.01
N GLU A 25 -18.44 -11.07 10.65
CA GLU A 25 -18.29 -11.52 9.26
C GLU A 25 -19.58 -11.32 8.46
N SER A 26 -20.73 -11.51 9.11
CA SER A 26 -22.04 -11.41 8.48
C SER A 26 -22.44 -9.96 8.18
N ILE A 27 -21.96 -9.01 8.97
CA ILE A 27 -22.15 -7.57 8.73
C ILE A 27 -21.42 -7.13 7.46
N HIS A 28 -20.21 -7.64 7.21
CA HIS A 28 -19.50 -7.37 5.95
C HIS A 28 -20.31 -7.83 4.73
N VAL A 29 -20.80 -9.07 4.77
CA VAL A 29 -21.65 -9.62 3.69
C VAL A 29 -22.92 -8.78 3.50
N ALA A 30 -23.53 -8.30 4.58
CA ALA A 30 -24.70 -7.42 4.51
C ALA A 30 -24.37 -6.05 3.90
N ILE A 31 -23.23 -5.46 4.23
CA ILE A 31 -22.79 -4.18 3.65
C ILE A 31 -22.56 -4.34 2.14
N ASP A 32 -21.92 -5.43 1.71
CA ASP A 32 -21.69 -5.72 0.29
C ASP A 32 -23.00 -5.91 -0.46
N GLU A 33 -23.95 -6.63 0.15
CA GLU A 33 -25.30 -6.81 -0.40
C GLU A 33 -26.02 -5.47 -0.58
N ILE A 34 -25.98 -4.61 0.46
CA ILE A 34 -26.59 -3.26 0.43
C ILE A 34 -25.93 -2.37 -0.63
N SER A 35 -24.59 -2.41 -0.73
CA SER A 35 -23.81 -1.64 -1.72
C SER A 35 -24.15 -2.08 -3.15
N ASN A 36 -24.26 -3.39 -3.39
CA ASN A 36 -24.64 -3.92 -4.69
C ASN A 36 -26.08 -3.57 -5.08
N LEU A 37 -27.01 -3.63 -4.12
CA LEU A 37 -28.38 -3.16 -4.34
C LEU A 37 -28.40 -1.66 -4.66
N GLY A 38 -27.61 -0.85 -3.96
CA GLY A 38 -27.50 0.60 -4.19
C GLY A 38 -27.05 1.02 -5.60
N LYS A 39 -26.52 0.10 -6.41
CA LYS A 39 -26.18 0.32 -7.83
C LYS A 39 -27.41 0.34 -8.73
N LEU A 40 -28.53 -0.25 -8.31
CA LEU A 40 -29.77 -0.24 -9.07
C LEU A 40 -30.56 1.03 -8.78
N ASP A 41 -31.13 1.63 -9.82
CA ASP A 41 -31.84 2.92 -9.73
C ASP A 41 -32.96 2.92 -8.68
N GLU A 42 -33.62 1.78 -8.47
CA GLU A 42 -34.72 1.65 -7.51
C GLU A 42 -34.28 1.69 -6.03
N TYR A 43 -33.03 1.37 -5.71
CA TYR A 43 -32.49 1.41 -4.34
C TYR A 43 -31.59 2.61 -4.07
N LYS A 44 -31.26 3.40 -5.10
CA LYS A 44 -30.31 4.53 -5.00
C LYS A 44 -30.66 5.50 -3.88
N TYR A 45 -31.94 5.88 -3.76
CA TYR A 45 -32.39 6.78 -2.70
C TYR A 45 -32.26 6.17 -1.29
N GLY A 46 -32.64 4.90 -1.14
CA GLY A 46 -32.47 4.18 0.13
C GLY A 46 -31.00 4.05 0.51
N TYR A 47 -30.12 3.82 -0.47
CA TYR A 47 -28.68 3.68 -0.24
C TYR A 47 -28.05 5.00 0.23
N GLU A 48 -28.47 6.13 -0.34
CA GLU A 48 -28.05 7.44 0.18
C GLU A 48 -28.52 7.70 1.61
N LEU A 49 -29.75 7.29 1.97
CA LEU A 49 -30.23 7.39 3.36
C LEU A 49 -29.46 6.47 4.30
N PHE A 50 -29.12 5.26 3.86
CA PHE A 50 -28.30 4.32 4.63
C PHE A 50 -26.90 4.88 4.89
N LYS A 51 -26.22 5.44 3.87
CA LYS A 51 -24.93 6.10 4.05
C LYS A 51 -25.01 7.24 5.06
N LYS A 52 -26.02 8.11 4.94
CA LYS A 52 -26.25 9.20 5.90
C LYS A 52 -26.52 8.69 7.31
N PHE A 53 -27.27 7.61 7.45
CA PHE A 53 -27.51 6.96 8.74
C PHE A 53 -26.22 6.38 9.31
N VAL A 54 -25.42 5.67 8.52
CA VAL A 54 -24.12 5.13 8.96
C VAL A 54 -23.19 6.27 9.36
N GLU A 55 -23.11 7.33 8.56
CA GLU A 55 -22.35 8.54 8.89
C GLU A 55 -22.83 9.19 10.19
N GLU A 56 -24.15 9.31 10.41
CA GLU A 56 -24.73 9.90 11.61
C GLU A 56 -24.60 8.98 12.83
N VAL A 57 -24.68 7.67 12.64
CA VAL A 57 -24.37 6.68 13.67
C VAL A 57 -22.91 6.86 14.05
N ILE A 58 -21.96 6.84 13.10
CA ILE A 58 -20.53 7.09 13.34
C ILE A 58 -20.33 8.44 14.07
N ARG A 59 -21.00 9.50 13.63
CA ARG A 59 -20.90 10.86 14.20
C ARG A 59 -21.47 10.95 15.62
N SER A 60 -22.69 10.46 15.86
CA SER A 60 -23.34 10.43 17.18
C SER A 60 -22.62 9.49 18.15
N HIS A 61 -22.02 8.43 17.62
CA HIS A 61 -21.25 7.46 18.37
C HIS A 61 -19.83 7.98 18.67
N ALA A 62 -19.33 9.03 18.01
CA ALA A 62 -18.08 9.71 18.38
C ALA A 62 -18.12 10.38 19.78
N ILE A 63 -19.29 10.45 20.42
CA ILE A 63 -19.48 11.06 21.74
C ILE A 63 -19.14 10.08 22.90
N ASN A 64 -19.10 8.76 22.67
CA ASN A 64 -18.83 7.77 23.72
C ASN A 64 -17.44 7.13 23.55
N LYS A 65 -16.48 7.63 24.34
CA LYS A 65 -15.04 7.71 24.03
C LYS A 65 -14.21 6.44 24.31
N GLU A 66 -14.63 5.58 25.23
CA GLU A 66 -13.70 4.62 25.86
C GLU A 66 -13.58 3.25 25.18
N ASN A 67 -14.61 2.80 24.44
CA ASN A 67 -14.60 1.49 23.76
C ASN A 67 -14.39 1.58 22.23
N LYS A 68 -14.49 2.78 21.64
CA LYS A 68 -14.41 2.99 20.18
C LYS A 68 -13.01 3.17 19.65
N ASP A 69 -12.13 3.70 20.49
CA ASP A 69 -10.76 3.91 20.08
C ASP A 69 -10.14 2.57 19.64
N LYS A 70 -10.37 1.52 20.44
CA LYS A 70 -9.92 0.16 20.10
C LYS A 70 -10.52 -0.41 18.82
N VAL A 71 -11.80 -0.18 18.50
CA VAL A 71 -12.43 -0.76 17.30
C VAL A 71 -11.87 -0.12 16.03
N PHE A 72 -11.76 1.21 16.01
CA PHE A 72 -11.16 1.93 14.89
C PHE A 72 -9.67 1.60 14.73
N ASP A 73 -8.95 1.57 15.85
CA ASP A 73 -7.53 1.26 15.87
C ASP A 73 -7.30 -0.19 15.42
N ASN A 74 -8.19 -1.14 15.77
CA ASN A 74 -8.15 -2.53 15.31
C ASN A 74 -8.41 -2.66 13.81
N ILE A 75 -9.38 -1.92 13.25
CA ILE A 75 -9.68 -1.96 11.81
C ILE A 75 -8.47 -1.43 11.01
N ILE A 76 -7.92 -0.28 11.42
CA ILE A 76 -6.75 0.31 10.75
C ILE A 76 -5.53 -0.62 10.90
N THR A 77 -5.28 -1.14 12.11
CA THR A 77 -4.17 -2.08 12.36
C THR A 77 -4.31 -3.37 11.56
N ARG A 78 -5.53 -3.88 11.37
CA ARG A 78 -5.79 -5.07 10.56
C ARG A 78 -5.58 -4.81 9.07
N ILE A 79 -6.02 -3.65 8.57
CA ILE A 79 -5.74 -3.21 7.19
C ILE A 79 -4.22 -3.07 6.97
N LEU A 80 -3.49 -2.55 7.96
CA LEU A 80 -2.03 -2.38 7.90
C LEU A 80 -1.23 -3.68 8.08
N SER A 81 -1.83 -4.76 8.59
CA SER A 81 -1.14 -6.02 8.91
C SER A 81 -1.41 -7.18 7.94
N GLU A 82 -2.44 -7.09 7.08
CA GLU A 82 -2.75 -8.16 6.13
C GLU A 82 -1.94 -8.03 4.82
N ASP A 83 -1.01 -8.96 4.65
CA ASP A 83 0.18 -8.94 3.78
C ASP A 83 -0.03 -9.41 2.32
N LYS A 84 -1.26 -9.43 1.81
CA LYS A 84 -1.54 -9.93 0.45
C LYS A 84 -2.46 -8.98 -0.28
N ASP A 85 -1.96 -8.46 -1.39
CA ASP A 85 -2.58 -7.53 -2.34
C ASP A 85 -3.56 -6.55 -1.68
N LEU A 86 -3.15 -5.28 -1.63
CA LEU A 86 -4.08 -4.19 -1.41
C LEU A 86 -5.14 -4.26 -2.50
N SER A 87 -6.24 -4.97 -2.22
CA SER A 87 -7.39 -5.00 -3.10
C SER A 87 -7.80 -3.56 -3.37
N GLU A 88 -8.37 -3.33 -4.55
CA GLU A 88 -8.87 -2.00 -4.94
C GLU A 88 -9.78 -1.42 -3.84
N GLU A 89 -10.53 -2.29 -3.16
CA GLU A 89 -11.35 -1.98 -2.00
C GLU A 89 -10.56 -1.52 -0.77
N LYS A 90 -9.45 -2.18 -0.40
CA LYS A 90 -8.56 -1.73 0.68
C LYS A 90 -7.94 -0.36 0.37
N SER A 91 -7.55 -0.14 -0.88
CA SER A 91 -7.02 1.16 -1.35
C SER A 91 -8.06 2.27 -1.27
N ASN A 92 -9.31 1.98 -1.64
CA ASN A 92 -10.42 2.93 -1.53
C ASN A 92 -10.72 3.30 -0.07
N ILE A 93 -10.71 2.33 0.85
CA ILE A 93 -10.92 2.56 2.28
C ILE A 93 -9.79 3.42 2.87
N LEU A 94 -8.52 3.15 2.52
CA LEU A 94 -7.39 3.98 2.95
C LEU A 94 -7.48 5.40 2.41
N ASN A 95 -7.85 5.56 1.14
CA ASN A 95 -8.06 6.88 0.54
C ASN A 95 -9.19 7.64 1.20
N MET A 96 -10.27 6.96 1.64
CA MET A 96 -11.32 7.59 2.43
C MET A 96 -10.83 8.11 3.78
N PHE A 97 -9.92 7.39 4.45
CA PHE A 97 -9.32 7.85 5.70
C PHE A 97 -8.37 9.03 5.49
N LYS A 98 -7.50 8.97 4.47
CA LYS A 98 -6.57 10.05 4.11
C LYS A 98 -7.30 11.36 3.77
N ASN A 99 -8.44 11.25 3.08
CA ASN A 99 -9.21 12.41 2.62
C ASN A 99 -10.22 12.96 3.66
N SER A 100 -10.34 12.33 4.83
CA SER A 100 -11.25 12.78 5.89
C SER A 100 -10.48 13.50 7.00
N GLY A 101 -10.79 14.76 7.27
CA GLY A 101 -9.98 15.62 8.16
C GLY A 101 -9.69 15.02 9.54
N MET A 102 -10.71 14.54 10.26
CA MET A 102 -10.50 13.97 11.60
C MET A 102 -9.96 12.53 11.56
N LEU A 103 -10.29 11.76 10.52
CA LEU A 103 -9.84 10.38 10.37
C LEU A 103 -8.38 10.33 9.90
N ASN A 104 -7.93 11.28 9.10
CA ASN A 104 -6.55 11.38 8.65
C ASN A 104 -5.61 11.61 9.83
N VAL A 105 -5.94 12.54 10.74
CA VAL A 105 -5.14 12.78 11.96
C VAL A 105 -5.00 11.51 12.81
N ARG A 106 -6.05 10.70 12.86
CA ARG A 106 -6.05 9.44 13.62
C ARG A 106 -5.32 8.31 12.88
N TYR A 107 -5.54 8.20 11.57
CA TYR A 107 -4.83 7.28 10.67
C TYR A 107 -3.33 7.54 10.75
N GLU A 108 -2.89 8.79 10.58
CA GLU A 108 -1.49 9.20 10.70
C GLU A 108 -0.93 8.85 12.07
N LYS A 109 -1.69 9.07 13.16
CA LYS A 109 -1.24 8.68 14.51
C LYS A 109 -1.02 7.18 14.63
N LEU A 110 -1.96 6.35 14.14
CA LEU A 110 -1.86 4.89 14.21
C LEU A 110 -0.81 4.34 13.28
N TYR A 111 -0.70 4.89 12.07
CA TYR A 111 0.35 4.59 11.11
C TYR A 111 1.72 4.86 11.76
N GLN A 112 1.91 6.04 12.35
CA GLN A 112 3.13 6.39 13.06
C GLN A 112 3.35 5.52 14.31
N GLU A 113 2.32 5.12 15.07
CA GLU A 113 2.46 4.20 16.21
C GLU A 113 2.79 2.76 15.80
N TYR A 114 2.23 2.29 14.69
CA TYR A 114 2.47 0.96 14.13
C TYR A 114 3.88 0.87 13.56
N PHE A 115 4.28 1.84 12.72
CA PHE A 115 5.62 1.90 12.12
C PHE A 115 6.70 2.42 13.07
N LYS A 116 6.37 3.10 14.19
CA LYS A 116 7.36 3.39 15.25
C LYS A 116 7.84 2.15 15.99
N ARG A 117 7.05 1.06 15.99
CA ARG A 117 7.38 -0.13 16.79
C ARG A 117 8.32 -1.09 16.07
N ILE A 118 8.46 -0.99 14.75
CA ILE A 118 9.40 -1.80 13.97
C ILE A 118 10.01 -0.86 12.92
N PRO A 119 11.32 -0.56 12.97
CA PRO A 119 11.96 0.15 11.87
C PRO A 119 11.75 -0.66 10.60
N LEU A 120 11.01 -0.09 9.67
CA LEU A 120 10.74 -0.73 8.38
C LEU A 120 12.06 -0.72 7.60
N GLU A 121 12.48 -1.88 7.13
CA GLU A 121 13.70 -2.03 6.33
C GLU A 121 13.33 -2.52 4.93
N ILE A 122 14.09 -2.07 3.94
CA ILE A 122 14.13 -2.74 2.64
C ILE A 122 15.16 -3.86 2.73
N GLU A 123 14.72 -5.06 2.44
CA GLU A 123 15.51 -6.27 2.39
C GLU A 123 15.75 -6.69 0.93
N LEU A 124 16.99 -7.01 0.59
CA LEU A 124 17.37 -7.55 -0.70
C LEU A 124 17.73 -9.02 -0.54
N TYR A 125 17.16 -9.88 -1.38
CA TYR A 125 17.44 -11.31 -1.43
C TYR A 125 18.05 -11.67 -2.79
N LYS A 126 18.98 -12.64 -2.78
CA LYS A 126 19.55 -13.29 -3.97
C LYS A 126 19.36 -14.79 -3.80
N GLU A 127 18.73 -15.47 -4.77
CA GLU A 127 18.45 -16.91 -4.71
C GLU A 127 17.75 -17.33 -3.40
N GLY A 128 16.78 -16.53 -2.95
CA GLY A 128 16.03 -16.76 -1.71
C GLY A 128 16.82 -16.49 -0.41
N SER A 129 18.09 -16.10 -0.47
CA SER A 129 18.90 -15.76 0.70
C SER A 129 19.02 -14.24 0.88
N LYS A 130 18.79 -13.73 2.08
CA LYS A 130 18.93 -12.29 2.39
C LYS A 130 20.40 -11.87 2.24
N VAL A 131 20.67 -10.96 1.31
CA VAL A 131 22.03 -10.42 1.05
C VAL A 131 22.23 -9.03 1.65
N SER A 132 21.17 -8.24 1.84
CA SER A 132 21.27 -6.91 2.43
C SER A 132 19.97 -6.48 3.10
N SER A 133 20.09 -5.54 4.04
CA SER A 133 18.97 -4.88 4.73
C SER A 133 19.31 -3.42 4.94
N LYS A 134 18.39 -2.51 4.66
CA LYS A 134 18.58 -1.07 4.89
C LYS A 134 17.34 -0.45 5.52
N PRO A 135 17.48 0.28 6.64
CA PRO A 135 16.35 0.95 7.25
C PRO A 135 15.80 2.05 6.33
N ILE A 136 14.48 2.21 6.34
CA ILE A 136 13.80 3.34 5.72
C ILE A 136 13.80 4.47 6.75
N GLU A 137 14.75 5.41 6.65
CA GLU A 137 14.79 6.56 7.53
C GLU A 137 13.86 7.67 7.02
N LYS A 138 13.29 8.46 7.94
CA LYS A 138 12.32 9.54 7.65
C LYS A 138 12.77 10.58 6.61
N TYR A 139 14.06 10.69 6.33
CA TYR A 139 14.61 11.64 5.38
C TYR A 139 15.43 10.98 4.26
N SER A 140 15.44 9.65 4.18
CA SER A 140 16.08 8.93 3.08
C SER A 140 15.28 9.13 1.81
N THR A 141 15.87 9.80 0.82
CA THR A 141 15.28 9.90 -0.51
C THR A 141 15.66 8.71 -1.39
N GLU A 142 16.74 8.00 -1.03
CA GLU A 142 17.28 6.90 -1.82
C GLU A 142 17.87 5.79 -0.95
N ILE A 143 17.71 4.55 -1.39
CA ILE A 143 18.34 3.35 -0.83
C ILE A 143 19.13 2.68 -1.96
N ILE A 144 20.42 2.48 -1.76
CA ILE A 144 21.34 1.99 -2.80
C ILE A 144 21.93 0.64 -2.39
N PHE A 145 21.76 -0.40 -3.20
CA PHE A 145 22.46 -1.67 -3.08
C PHE A 145 23.55 -1.73 -4.15
N LYS A 146 24.81 -1.91 -3.73
CA LYS A 146 25.98 -1.98 -4.61
C LYS A 146 26.42 -3.44 -4.79
N GLU A 147 27.36 -3.66 -5.71
CA GLU A 147 27.97 -4.98 -5.94
C GLU A 147 26.93 -6.03 -6.35
N ILE A 148 25.99 -5.62 -7.21
CA ILE A 148 24.95 -6.50 -7.75
C ILE A 148 25.53 -7.31 -8.89
N GLU A 149 25.42 -8.62 -8.78
CA GLU A 149 25.89 -9.60 -9.76
C GLU A 149 24.68 -10.24 -10.48
N PRO A 150 24.89 -11.01 -11.55
CA PRO A 150 23.79 -11.73 -12.19
C PRO A 150 23.16 -12.77 -11.26
N GLY A 151 21.85 -12.99 -11.38
CA GLY A 151 21.08 -14.00 -10.66
C GLY A 151 19.64 -13.56 -10.38
N HIS A 152 18.91 -14.37 -9.62
CA HIS A 152 17.52 -14.09 -9.25
C HIS A 152 17.43 -13.26 -7.96
N TYR A 153 16.77 -12.11 -8.04
CA TYR A 153 16.66 -11.17 -6.92
C TYR A 153 15.21 -10.89 -6.53
N SER A 154 14.98 -10.66 -5.25
CA SER A 154 13.74 -10.07 -4.74
C SER A 154 14.02 -8.93 -3.75
N ILE A 155 13.12 -7.96 -3.73
CA ILE A 155 13.12 -6.85 -2.79
C ILE A 155 11.87 -6.94 -1.95
N ASN A 156 12.06 -7.01 -0.64
CA ASN A 156 10.99 -7.16 0.33
C ASN A 156 11.05 -6.03 1.34
N LEU A 157 9.92 -5.73 1.98
CA LEU A 157 9.86 -4.98 3.21
C LEU A 157 10.03 -5.95 4.39
N SER A 158 10.67 -5.48 5.47
CA SER A 158 10.87 -6.28 6.69
C SER A 158 9.58 -6.74 7.38
N ASN A 159 8.41 -6.23 6.95
CA ASN A 159 7.11 -6.69 7.40
C ASN A 159 6.55 -7.90 6.62
N GLY A 160 7.28 -8.43 5.63
CA GLY A 160 6.89 -9.59 4.84
C GLY A 160 6.45 -9.26 3.41
N ARG A 161 6.13 -7.99 3.12
CA ARG A 161 5.62 -7.58 1.80
C ARG A 161 6.70 -7.65 0.72
N MET A 162 6.47 -8.43 -0.32
CA MET A 162 7.33 -8.44 -1.51
C MET A 162 6.99 -7.24 -2.42
N LEU A 163 8.00 -6.46 -2.80
CA LEU A 163 7.87 -5.28 -3.66
C LEU A 163 8.24 -5.57 -5.12
N TRP A 164 9.22 -6.46 -5.33
CA TRP A 164 9.75 -6.74 -6.66
C TRP A 164 10.48 -8.07 -6.67
N GLU A 165 10.43 -8.78 -7.80
CA GLU A 165 11.16 -10.02 -8.05
C GLU A 165 11.49 -10.10 -9.54
N SER A 166 12.74 -10.45 -9.87
CA SER A 166 13.17 -10.67 -11.25
C SER A 166 14.54 -11.35 -11.31
N GLU A 167 14.79 -12.03 -12.43
CA GLU A 167 16.14 -12.35 -12.87
C GLU A 167 16.86 -11.05 -13.29
N ILE A 168 18.13 -10.90 -12.88
CA ILE A 168 19.06 -9.86 -13.33
C ILE A 168 20.19 -10.53 -14.10
N THR A 169 20.39 -10.12 -15.35
CA THR A 169 21.39 -10.65 -16.28
C THR A 169 22.52 -9.66 -16.50
N LYS A 170 23.64 -10.12 -17.10
CA LYS A 170 24.77 -9.25 -17.45
C LYS A 170 24.37 -8.03 -18.29
N ARG A 171 23.38 -8.18 -19.19
CA ARG A 171 22.87 -7.08 -20.03
C ARG A 171 22.23 -5.93 -19.23
N GLU A 172 21.89 -6.17 -17.97
CA GLU A 172 21.28 -5.15 -17.12
C GLU A 172 22.28 -4.52 -16.15
N ILE A 173 23.38 -5.20 -15.83
CA ILE A 173 24.30 -4.75 -14.76
C ILE A 173 25.78 -4.61 -15.16
N ILE A 174 26.18 -5.12 -16.32
CA ILE A 174 27.54 -4.95 -16.85
C ILE A 174 27.48 -3.96 -18.01
N TRP A 175 28.28 -2.90 -17.94
CA TRP A 175 28.22 -1.79 -18.89
C TRP A 175 28.47 -2.25 -20.33
N ASP A 176 29.52 -3.04 -20.56
CA ASP A 176 29.89 -3.50 -21.91
C ASP A 176 28.81 -4.40 -22.54
N ASP A 177 28.04 -5.10 -21.71
CA ASP A 177 26.90 -5.91 -22.16
C ASP A 177 25.62 -5.06 -22.36
N ALA A 178 25.40 -4.07 -21.49
CA ALA A 178 24.23 -3.19 -21.50
C ALA A 178 24.29 -2.14 -22.63
N PHE A 179 25.47 -1.58 -22.87
CA PHE A 179 25.73 -0.53 -23.85
C PHE A 179 26.96 -0.86 -24.72
N PRO A 180 26.88 -1.89 -25.60
CA PRO A 180 28.02 -2.33 -26.38
C PRO A 180 28.59 -1.22 -27.27
N GLY A 181 29.91 -1.00 -27.16
CA GLY A 181 30.62 0.01 -27.95
C GLY A 181 30.49 1.45 -27.43
N VAL A 182 29.80 1.67 -26.31
CA VAL A 182 29.74 2.96 -25.63
C VAL A 182 30.79 2.99 -24.52
N SER A 183 31.64 4.02 -24.49
CA SER A 183 32.63 4.16 -23.41
C SER A 183 31.94 4.37 -22.06
N TYR A 184 32.44 3.73 -21.02
CA TYR A 184 31.98 3.99 -19.66
C TYR A 184 32.31 5.44 -19.26
N PRO A 185 31.35 6.23 -18.77
CA PRO A 185 31.61 7.59 -18.33
C PRO A 185 32.48 7.57 -17.06
N MET A 186 33.76 7.93 -17.21
CA MET A 186 34.68 8.05 -16.08
C MET A 186 34.47 9.40 -15.38
N ALA A 187 34.50 9.40 -14.04
CA ALA A 187 34.25 10.59 -13.21
C ALA A 187 35.24 11.76 -13.40
N ALA A 188 36.22 11.65 -14.30
CA ALA A 188 37.21 12.68 -14.62
C ALA A 188 36.84 13.53 -15.84
N ASP A 189 35.86 13.12 -16.65
CA ASP A 189 35.42 13.91 -17.81
C ASP A 189 34.34 14.89 -17.35
N SER A 190 34.61 16.19 -17.42
CA SER A 190 33.79 17.26 -16.83
C SER A 190 32.48 17.55 -17.57
N GLY A 191 31.93 16.57 -18.29
CA GLY A 191 30.58 16.59 -18.83
C GLY A 191 29.64 15.89 -17.87
N GLU A 192 28.43 16.42 -17.69
CA GLU A 192 27.38 15.82 -16.86
C GLU A 192 26.81 14.51 -17.44
N GLU A 193 27.65 13.59 -17.92
CA GLU A 193 27.19 12.27 -18.37
C GLU A 193 26.80 11.42 -17.16
N LYS A 194 25.54 11.56 -16.77
CA LYS A 194 24.92 10.74 -15.74
C LYS A 194 24.74 9.33 -16.30
N ILE A 195 25.27 8.34 -15.58
CA ILE A 195 25.05 6.92 -15.83
C ILE A 195 23.53 6.70 -15.95
N GLN A 196 23.08 6.17 -17.09
CA GLN A 196 21.68 5.88 -17.33
C GLN A 196 21.33 4.50 -16.77
N PRO A 197 20.14 4.32 -16.18
CA PRO A 197 19.69 3.02 -15.72
C PRO A 197 19.30 2.13 -16.91
N THR A 198 19.59 0.84 -16.82
CA THR A 198 19.13 -0.19 -17.76
C THR A 198 17.68 -0.58 -17.51
N ILE A 199 17.26 -0.53 -16.25
CA ILE A 199 15.87 -0.79 -15.83
C ILE A 199 15.39 0.40 -14.99
N SER A 200 14.16 0.84 -15.25
CA SER A 200 13.42 1.75 -14.37
C SER A 200 11.99 1.26 -14.25
N LYS A 201 11.50 1.08 -13.02
CA LYS A 201 10.14 0.61 -12.72
C LYS A 201 9.58 1.33 -11.51
N GLU A 202 8.29 1.66 -11.51
CA GLU A 202 7.59 1.98 -10.28
C GLU A 202 7.18 0.69 -9.58
N LEU A 203 7.56 0.52 -8.33
CA LEU A 203 7.19 -0.64 -7.50
C LEU A 203 5.90 -0.37 -6.73
N VAL A 204 5.76 0.87 -6.24
CA VAL A 204 4.54 1.38 -5.62
C VAL A 204 4.31 2.77 -6.20
N VAL A 205 3.15 2.95 -6.85
CA VAL A 205 2.83 4.16 -7.61
C VAL A 205 2.98 5.40 -6.74
N GLY A 206 3.84 6.32 -7.17
CA GLY A 206 4.10 7.58 -6.46
C GLY A 206 4.88 7.46 -5.15
N GLU A 207 5.28 6.25 -4.74
CA GLU A 207 5.92 5.99 -3.45
C GLU A 207 7.35 5.43 -3.61
N ILE A 208 7.52 4.36 -4.39
CA ILE A 208 8.80 3.67 -4.53
C ILE A 208 9.08 3.41 -6.01
N ALA A 209 10.21 3.93 -6.49
CA ALA A 209 10.72 3.66 -7.83
C ALA A 209 12.05 2.90 -7.76
N LEU A 210 12.19 1.86 -8.57
CA LEU A 210 13.40 1.07 -8.72
C LEU A 210 14.14 1.47 -9.99
N SER A 211 15.46 1.54 -9.88
CA SER A 211 16.37 1.70 -11.01
C SER A 211 17.55 0.75 -10.87
N ILE A 212 17.92 0.08 -11.96
CA ILE A 212 19.13 -0.76 -12.02
C ILE A 212 20.13 -0.04 -12.91
N PHE A 213 21.36 0.12 -12.41
CA PHE A 213 22.44 0.77 -13.14
C PHE A 213 23.58 -0.23 -13.36
N PRO A 214 24.11 -0.30 -14.59
CA PRO A 214 25.28 -1.12 -14.86
C PRO A 214 26.56 -0.45 -14.37
N GLY A 215 27.52 -1.27 -13.95
CA GLY A 215 28.89 -0.86 -13.69
C GLY A 215 29.88 -1.66 -14.53
N LEU A 216 31.17 -1.48 -14.29
CA LEU A 216 32.22 -2.16 -15.05
C LEU A 216 32.24 -3.68 -14.80
N GLU A 217 32.11 -4.09 -13.55
CA GLU A 217 32.15 -5.52 -13.15
C GLU A 217 30.90 -5.96 -12.39
N THR A 218 30.22 -5.02 -11.73
CA THR A 218 28.98 -5.24 -10.97
C THR A 218 28.07 -4.04 -11.15
N GLY A 219 26.76 -4.25 -10.97
CA GLY A 219 25.76 -3.20 -11.03
C GLY A 219 25.38 -2.65 -9.66
N MET A 220 24.37 -1.79 -9.67
CA MET A 220 23.70 -1.32 -8.46
C MET A 220 22.19 -1.23 -8.66
N ILE A 221 21.45 -1.51 -7.59
CA ILE A 221 20.01 -1.25 -7.49
C ILE A 221 19.82 0.01 -6.66
N VAL A 222 19.05 0.95 -7.16
CA VAL A 222 18.66 2.17 -6.46
C VAL A 222 17.16 2.19 -6.32
N LEU A 223 16.68 2.36 -5.09
CA LEU A 223 15.29 2.63 -4.79
C LEU A 223 15.16 4.10 -4.42
N LYS A 224 14.34 4.83 -5.17
CA LYS A 224 13.93 6.20 -4.82
C LYS A 224 12.65 6.14 -4.02
N LEU A 225 12.65 6.82 -2.89
CA LEU A 225 11.49 6.95 -2.00
C LEU A 225 10.89 8.34 -2.19
N SER A 226 9.58 8.41 -2.38
CA SER A 226 8.89 9.69 -2.39
C SER A 226 8.75 10.22 -0.97
N ARG A 227 8.75 11.55 -0.81
CA ARG A 227 8.64 12.21 0.50
C ARG A 227 7.30 11.95 1.20
N GLU A 228 6.30 11.40 0.50
CA GLU A 228 4.98 11.11 1.06
C GLU A 228 4.91 9.74 1.75
N VAL A 229 5.97 8.93 1.67
CA VAL A 229 6.05 7.59 2.29
C VAL A 229 6.39 7.64 3.80
N LEU A 230 6.77 8.81 4.34
CA LEU A 230 7.43 8.98 5.65
C LEU A 230 6.75 9.97 6.62
#